data_AF-A0A9W5KQP3-F1
#
_entry.id   AF-A0A9W5KQP3-F1
#
_cell.length_a   1.000
_cell.length_b   1.000
_cell.length_c   1.000
_cell.angle_alpha   90.00
_cell.angle_beta   90.00
_cell.angle_gamma   90.00
#
_symmetry.space_group_name_H-M   'P 1'
#
loop_
_entity.id
_entity.type
_entity.pdbx_description
1 polymer ?
#
loop_
_entity_poly.entity_id
_entity_poly.type
_entity_poly.pdbx_seq_one_letter_code
_entity_poly.pdbx_strand_id
1 'polypeptide(L)'
;MNRDLILKNAMQKWEKMSQDPEFRMSYEVRQKALIDEASKYKYAEKKGMEKGREVGIQEGKIQLIQGMHKNGMDIEDIAKFANMDMPEIRHILDN
;
A
#
# COMPACT_ATOMS: atom_id res chain seq x y z
N MET A 1 -1.05 -54.56 4.67
CA MET A 1 -0.95 -53.93 6.01
C MET A 1 0.44 -53.31 6.16
N ASN A 2 0.60 -52.00 5.98
CA ASN A 2 1.87 -51.32 6.35
C ASN A 2 1.78 -49.78 6.36
N ARG A 3 0.83 -49.19 5.61
CA ARG A 3 0.65 -47.72 5.53
C ARG A 3 0.12 -47.11 6.84
N ASP A 4 -0.78 -47.79 7.53
CA ASP A 4 -1.34 -47.29 8.81
C ASP A 4 -0.30 -47.22 9.93
N LEU A 5 0.67 -48.14 9.95
CA LEU A 5 1.73 -48.13 10.95
C LEU A 5 2.73 -46.99 10.70
N ILE A 6 3.07 -46.73 9.43
CA ILE A 6 3.92 -45.61 9.03
C ILE A 6 3.25 -44.28 9.38
N LEU A 7 1.95 -44.14 9.07
CA LEU A 7 1.18 -42.95 9.38
C LEU A 7 1.11 -42.71 10.90
N LYS A 8 0.80 -43.75 11.68
CA LYS A 8 0.72 -43.67 13.14
C LYS A 8 2.07 -43.28 13.77
N ASN A 9 3.17 -43.85 13.30
CA ASN A 9 4.51 -43.52 13.78
C ASN A 9 4.91 -42.07 13.42
N ALA A 10 4.54 -41.61 12.23
CA ALA A 10 4.77 -40.23 11.81
C ALA A 10 3.97 -39.24 12.68
N MET A 11 2.71 -39.55 12.99
CA MET A 11 1.86 -38.73 13.86
C MET A 11 2.41 -38.65 15.29
N GLN A 12 2.80 -39.78 15.88
CA GLN A 12 3.39 -39.79 17.24
C GLN A 12 4.72 -39.04 17.32
N LYS A 13 5.56 -39.16 16.28
CA LYS A 13 6.81 -38.41 16.21
C LYS A 13 6.55 -36.90 16.07
N TRP A 14 5.59 -36.53 15.23
CA TRP A 14 5.16 -35.14 15.07
C TRP A 14 4.60 -34.56 16.37
N GLU A 15 3.75 -35.30 17.08
CA GLU A 15 3.17 -34.89 18.35
C GLU A 15 4.25 -34.65 19.41
N LYS A 16 5.22 -35.56 19.55
CA LYS A 16 6.36 -35.37 20.46
C LYS A 16 7.22 -34.15 20.09
N MET A 17 7.49 -33.92 18.81
CA MET A 17 8.23 -32.74 18.35
C MET A 17 7.43 -31.45 18.56
N SER A 18 6.11 -31.47 18.39
CA SER A 18 5.26 -30.29 18.60
C SER A 18 5.15 -29.87 20.08
N GLN A 19 5.40 -30.81 20.99
CA GLN A 19 5.47 -30.56 22.43
C GLN A 19 6.83 -30.02 22.87
N ASP A 20 7.85 -30.07 22.01
CA ASP A 20 9.17 -29.51 22.28
C ASP A 20 9.11 -27.96 22.21
N PRO A 21 9.39 -27.26 23.32
CA PRO A 21 9.40 -25.79 23.35
C PRO A 21 10.32 -25.17 22.30
N GLU A 22 11.49 -25.76 22.01
CA GLU A 22 12.43 -25.20 21.03
C GLU A 22 11.86 -25.26 19.61
N PHE A 23 11.23 -26.40 19.27
CA PHE A 23 10.57 -26.56 17.98
C PHE A 23 9.43 -25.57 17.81
N ARG A 24 8.60 -25.41 18.84
CA ARG A 24 7.49 -24.45 18.86
C ARG A 24 7.98 -23.01 18.69
N MET A 25 9.01 -22.61 19.44
CA MET A 25 9.62 -21.29 19.32
C MET A 25 10.17 -21.05 17.91
N SER A 26 10.87 -22.03 17.33
CA SER A 26 11.38 -21.91 15.96
C SER A 26 10.26 -21.73 14.93
N TYR A 27 9.12 -22.39 15.15
CA TYR A 27 7.94 -22.27 14.29
C TYR A 27 7.29 -20.89 14.44
N GLU A 28 7.08 -20.43 15.67
CA GLU A 28 6.50 -19.11 15.95
C GLU A 28 7.37 -17.97 15.40
N VAL A 29 8.70 -18.05 15.52
CA VAL A 29 9.63 -17.09 14.92
C VAL A 29 9.53 -17.06 13.40
N ARG A 30 9.47 -18.23 12.74
CA ARG A 30 9.27 -18.31 11.28
C ARG A 30 7.93 -17.72 10.86
N GLN A 31 6.86 -18.05 11.57
CA GLN A 31 5.52 -17.50 11.30
C GLN A 31 5.52 -15.98 11.47
N LYS A 32 6.14 -15.47 12.53
CA LYS A 32 6.26 -14.03 12.76
C LYS A 32 7.03 -13.35 11.63
N ALA A 33 8.16 -13.90 11.17
CA ALA A 33 8.92 -13.34 10.07
C ALA A 33 8.09 -13.24 8.77
N LEU A 34 7.29 -14.26 8.45
CA LEU A 34 6.40 -14.24 7.30
C LEU A 34 5.29 -13.18 7.44
N ILE A 35 4.71 -13.04 8.64
CA ILE A 35 3.68 -12.04 8.92
C ILE A 35 4.26 -10.61 8.84
N ASP A 36 5.45 -10.40 9.40
CA ASP A 36 6.14 -9.11 9.37
C ASP A 36 6.49 -8.72 7.94
N GLU A 37 6.98 -9.67 7.13
CA GLU A 37 7.25 -9.47 5.71
C GLU A 37 5.98 -9.13 4.92
N ALA A 38 4.91 -9.92 5.07
CA ALA A 38 3.63 -9.64 4.42
C ALA A 38 3.06 -8.27 4.81
N SER A 39 3.18 -7.91 6.09
CA SER A 39 2.74 -6.61 6.62
C SER A 39 3.55 -5.45 6.04
N LYS A 40 4.86 -5.63 5.87
CA LYS A 40 5.74 -4.64 5.23
C LYS A 40 5.31 -4.36 3.78
N TYR A 41 5.03 -5.41 2.99
CA TYR A 41 4.55 -5.23 1.62
C TYR A 41 3.19 -4.53 1.57
N LYS A 42 2.24 -4.97 2.38
CA LYS A 42 0.90 -4.35 2.46
C LYS A 42 0.97 -2.87 2.86
N TYR A 43 1.86 -2.54 3.79
CA TYR A 43 2.09 -1.15 4.18
C TYR A 43 2.69 -0.32 3.03
N ALA A 44 3.69 -0.86 2.33
CA ALA A 44 4.33 -0.20 1.21
C ALA A 44 3.34 0.05 0.06
N GLU A 45 2.51 -0.94 -0.28
CA GLU A 45 1.45 -0.81 -1.29
C GLU A 45 0.44 0.27 -0.91
N LYS A 46 -0.09 0.23 0.33
CA LYS A 46 -1.03 1.24 0.81
C LYS A 46 -0.45 2.65 0.71
N LYS A 47 0.79 2.83 1.19
CA LYS A 47 1.48 4.11 1.15
C LYS A 47 1.77 4.58 -0.28
N GLY A 48 2.09 3.64 -1.17
CA GLY A 48 2.26 3.91 -2.60
C GLY A 48 0.97 4.40 -3.25
N MET A 49 -0.14 3.72 -3.00
CA MET A 49 -1.45 4.13 -3.51
C MET A 49 -1.91 5.48 -2.95
N GLU A 50 -1.71 5.74 -1.66
CA GLU A 50 -2.05 7.01 -1.02
C GLU A 50 -1.28 8.17 -1.67
N LYS A 51 0.05 8.03 -1.79
CA LYS A 51 0.90 9.01 -2.47
C LYS A 51 0.52 9.19 -3.93
N GLY A 52 0.30 8.08 -4.66
CA GLY A 52 -0.09 8.13 -6.06
C GLY A 52 -1.42 8.85 -6.28
N ARG A 53 -2.39 8.64 -5.38
CA ARG A 53 -3.67 9.34 -5.40
C ARG A 53 -3.49 10.84 -5.13
N GLU A 54 -2.68 11.20 -4.15
CA GLU A 54 -2.40 12.61 -3.84
C GLU A 54 -1.71 13.32 -5.01
N VAL A 55 -0.66 12.73 -5.57
CA VAL A 55 0.05 13.28 -6.75
C VAL A 55 -0.91 13.39 -7.93
N GLY A 56 -1.68 12.34 -8.24
CA GLY A 56 -2.63 12.35 -9.35
C GLY A 56 -3.73 13.40 -9.20
N ILE A 57 -4.21 13.67 -7.98
CA ILE A 57 -5.15 14.75 -7.72
C ILE A 57 -4.51 16.11 -8.00
N GLN A 58 -3.26 16.33 -7.58
CA GLN A 58 -2.56 17.60 -7.81
C GLN A 58 -2.26 17.82 -9.30
N GLU A 59 -1.75 16.79 -10.00
CA GLU A 59 -1.51 16.84 -11.44
C GLU A 59 -2.82 17.09 -12.21
N GLY A 60 -3.92 16.43 -11.82
CA GLY A 60 -5.23 16.65 -12.43
C GLY A 60 -5.74 18.08 -12.24
N LYS A 61 -5.52 18.69 -11.05
CA LYS A 61 -5.86 20.09 -10.81
C LYS A 61 -5.03 21.04 -11.68
N ILE A 62 -3.73 20.82 -11.80
CA ILE A 62 -2.84 21.61 -12.65
C ILE A 62 -3.28 21.52 -14.11
N GLN A 63 -3.54 20.31 -14.62
CA GLN A 63 -4.02 20.10 -15.99
C GLN A 63 -5.36 20.80 -16.23
N LEU A 64 -6.26 20.77 -15.26
CA LEU A 64 -7.55 21.46 -15.34
C LEU A 64 -7.36 22.99 -15.46
N ILE A 65 -6.54 23.59 -14.58
CA ILE A 65 -6.23 25.03 -14.58
C ILE A 65 -5.60 25.45 -15.91
N GLN A 66 -4.60 24.70 -16.38
CA GLN A 66 -3.95 24.95 -17.66
C GLN A 66 -4.93 24.82 -18.84
N GLY A 67 -5.83 23.84 -18.79
CA GLY A 67 -6.87 23.64 -19.80
C GLY A 67 -7.87 24.80 -19.83
N MET A 68 -8.35 25.26 -18.66
CA MET A 68 -9.25 26.40 -18.55
C MET A 68 -8.61 27.68 -19.09
N HIS A 69 -7.35 27.94 -18.73
CA HIS A 69 -6.61 29.11 -19.21
C HIS A 69 -6.38 29.06 -20.72
N LYS A 70 -6.01 27.89 -21.28
CA LYS A 70 -5.87 27.70 -22.74
C LYS A 70 -7.18 27.91 -23.51
N ASN A 71 -8.31 27.69 -22.87
CA ASN A 71 -9.64 27.94 -23.44
C ASN A 71 -10.10 29.40 -23.28
N GLY A 72 -9.23 30.29 -22.81
CA GLY A 72 -9.50 31.74 -22.71
C GLY A 72 -10.27 32.16 -21.47
N MET A 73 -10.37 31.31 -20.45
CA MET A 73 -10.96 31.69 -19.16
C MET A 73 -10.00 32.62 -18.40
N ASP A 74 -10.54 33.68 -17.82
CA ASP A 74 -9.81 34.59 -16.95
C ASP A 74 -9.37 33.88 -15.66
N ILE A 75 -8.20 34.25 -15.15
CA ILE A 75 -7.63 33.79 -13.89
C ILE A 75 -8.63 33.98 -12.73
N GLU A 76 -9.43 35.06 -12.68
CA GLU A 76 -10.42 35.25 -11.60
C GLU A 76 -11.52 34.19 -11.62
N ASP A 77 -11.98 33.83 -12.81
CA ASP A 77 -13.00 32.79 -12.96
C ASP A 77 -12.42 31.40 -12.71
N ILE A 78 -11.18 31.14 -13.15
CA ILE A 78 -10.46 29.91 -12.82
C ILE A 78 -10.30 29.77 -11.29
N ALA A 79 -9.95 30.84 -10.59
CA ALA A 79 -9.84 30.86 -9.12
C ALA A 79 -11.15 30.49 -8.44
N LYS A 80 -12.27 31.07 -8.90
CA LYS A 80 -13.61 30.75 -8.39
C LYS A 80 -13.97 29.28 -8.66
N PHE A 81 -13.74 28.76 -9.86
CA PHE A 81 -14.11 27.39 -10.21
C PHE A 81 -13.21 26.31 -9.61
N ALA A 82 -11.90 26.57 -9.53
CA ALA A 82 -10.94 25.67 -8.93
C ALA A 82 -10.93 25.76 -7.39
N ASN A 83 -11.59 26.78 -6.82
CA ASN A 83 -11.57 27.13 -5.40
C ASN A 83 -10.13 27.24 -4.87
N MET A 84 -9.33 28.04 -5.57
CA MET A 84 -7.91 28.30 -5.31
C MET A 84 -7.62 29.79 -5.41
N ASP A 85 -6.57 30.23 -4.72
CA ASP A 85 -6.22 31.64 -4.73
C ASP A 85 -5.53 32.04 -6.06
N MET A 86 -5.77 33.28 -6.49
CA MET A 86 -5.15 33.86 -7.69
C MET A 86 -3.62 33.70 -7.76
N PRO A 87 -2.86 33.92 -6.66
CA PRO A 87 -1.41 33.73 -6.69
C PRO A 87 -1.00 32.27 -6.94
N GLU A 88 -1.76 31.30 -6.43
CA GLU A 88 -1.47 29.87 -6.66
C GLU A 88 -1.71 29.50 -8.12
N ILE A 89 -2.80 30.00 -8.72
CA ILE A 89 -3.07 29.78 -10.14
C ILE A 89 -2.00 30.43 -11.02
N ARG A 90 -1.57 31.65 -10.70
CA ARG A 90 -0.45 32.30 -11.41
C ARG A 90 0.81 31.46 -11.33
N HIS A 91 1.16 30.96 -10.14
CA HIS A 91 2.33 30.10 -9.98
C HIS A 91 2.24 28.79 -10.79
N ILE A 92 1.05 28.23 -10.97
CA ILE A 92 0.80 27.05 -11.80
C ILE A 92 0.92 27.36 -13.30
N LEU A 93 0.54 28.57 -13.72
CA LEU A 93 0.57 29.00 -15.12
C LEU A 93 1.93 29.59 -15.55
N ASP A 94 2.70 30.10 -14.61
CA ASP A 94 4.04 30.70 -14.84
C ASP A 94 5.17 29.65 -14.91
N ASN A 95 4.89 28.39 -14.56
CA ASN A 95 5.78 27.23 -14.74
C ASN A 95 5.51 26.50 -16.06
#